data_AF-A0A011VVE0-F1
#
_entry.id   AF-A0A011VVE0-F1
#
_cell.length_a   1.000
_cell.length_b   1.000
_cell.length_c   1.000
_cell.angle_alpha   90.00
_cell.angle_beta   90.00
_cell.angle_gamma   90.00
#
_symmetry.space_group_name_H-M   'P 1'
#
loop_
_entity.id
_entity.type
_entity.pdbx_description
1 polymer ?
#
loop_
_entity_poly.entity_id
_entity_poly.type
_entity_poly.pdbx_seq_one_letter_code
_entity_poly.pdbx_strand_id
1 'polypeptide(L)'
;MTKANIIEITRTETIGNNAIESHETIDITVQRARRSTSTVNARGIKKAQEDEPIRTLEHIQMAQEFYRTKGKTKWHRARNYMLFTLGISVGIRGGDLLSLRIGDVLNEDGTVKDYIWCIESKTRKTNQPRINDTAKKAILDYIATLNTVNFDDYLILSERKGKMDESQLYRILHKLNTELGFEEHIGAHSMRKTFGYWNLKLHPNDTEALAVIQDMMNHSSSRTTLRYCGITRENKDKYYNEIQTIFAD
;
A
#
# COMPACT_ATOMS: atom_id res chain seq x y z
N MET A 1 28.32 -5.04 30.07
CA MET A 1 27.98 -6.19 30.92
C MET A 1 27.49 -7.31 30.01
N THR A 2 28.31 -8.32 29.81
CA THR A 2 27.99 -9.56 29.09
C THR A 2 27.03 -10.35 29.99
N LYS A 3 25.77 -10.54 29.57
CA LYS A 3 24.85 -11.43 30.29
C LYS A 3 25.10 -12.85 29.78
N ALA A 4 25.37 -13.78 30.69
CA ALA A 4 25.28 -15.21 30.38
C ALA A 4 23.82 -15.52 30.06
N ASN A 5 23.56 -16.16 28.92
CA ASN A 5 22.25 -16.66 28.57
C ASN A 5 22.30 -18.18 28.70
N ILE A 6 21.41 -18.74 29.52
CA ILE A 6 21.22 -20.17 29.66
C ILE A 6 20.31 -20.61 28.51
N ILE A 7 20.76 -21.54 27.67
CA ILE A 7 19.92 -22.18 26.65
C ILE A 7 19.67 -23.62 27.11
N GLU A 8 18.40 -23.96 27.31
CA GLU A 8 17.97 -25.34 27.53
C GLU A 8 17.77 -26.01 26.17
N ILE A 9 18.44 -27.14 25.97
CA ILE A 9 18.30 -27.97 24.77
C ILE A 9 17.71 -29.30 25.20
N THR A 10 16.55 -29.64 24.65
CA THR A 10 15.97 -30.98 24.78
C THR A 10 16.45 -31.81 23.59
N ARG A 11 17.14 -32.91 23.86
CA ARG A 11 17.47 -33.93 22.86
C ARG A 11 16.65 -35.17 23.13
N THR A 12 15.85 -35.56 22.16
CA THR A 12 15.12 -36.82 22.18
C THR A 12 15.94 -37.85 21.42
N GLU A 13 16.45 -38.85 22.12
CA GLU A 13 17.14 -39.98 21.51
C GLU A 13 16.25 -41.23 21.58
N THR A 14 16.19 -41.98 20.49
CA THR A 14 15.47 -43.26 20.45
C THR A 14 16.47 -44.39 20.70
N ILE A 15 16.36 -45.07 21.84
CA ILE A 15 17.16 -46.25 22.16
C ILE A 15 16.20 -47.44 22.23
N GLY A 16 16.18 -48.27 21.18
CA GLY A 16 15.19 -49.34 21.03
C GLY A 16 13.80 -48.79 20.68
N ASN A 17 12.73 -49.35 21.28
CA ASN A 17 11.34 -48.88 21.07
C ASN A 17 10.91 -47.73 21.99
N ASN A 18 11.80 -47.20 22.82
CA ASN A 18 11.49 -46.15 23.79
C ASN A 18 12.20 -44.85 23.39
N ALA A 19 11.43 -43.75 23.35
CA ALA A 19 11.98 -42.40 23.26
C ALA A 19 12.42 -41.95 24.67
N ILE A 20 13.68 -41.53 24.80
CA ILE A 20 14.22 -40.96 26.03
C ILE A 20 14.52 -39.49 25.74
N GLU A 21 13.89 -38.60 26.48
CA GLU A 21 14.22 -37.17 26.46
C GLU A 21 15.34 -36.90 27.46
N SER A 22 16.43 -36.32 26.97
CA SER A 22 17.52 -35.79 27.77
C SER A 22 17.51 -34.27 27.66
N HIS A 23 17.65 -33.59 28.80
CA HIS A 23 17.78 -32.14 28.85
C HIS A 23 19.23 -31.79 29.13
N GLU A 24 19.85 -31.04 28.23
CA GLU A 24 21.20 -30.50 28.37
C GLU A 24 21.10 -28.98 28.51
N THR A 25 21.68 -28.44 29.57
CA THR A 25 21.76 -26.99 29.79
C THR A 25 23.12 -26.49 29.34
N ILE A 26 23.15 -25.57 28.37
CA ILE A 26 24.40 -24.98 27.87
C ILE A 26 24.51 -23.52 28.29
N ASP A 27 25.59 -23.21 29.00
CA ASP A 27 25.97 -21.83 29.34
C ASP A 27 26.73 -21.19 28.18
N ILE A 28 26.12 -20.19 27.52
CA ILE A 28 26.75 -19.49 26.41
C ILE A 28 26.96 -18.01 26.77
N THR A 29 28.22 -17.57 26.64
CA THR A 29 28.56 -16.14 26.74
C THR A 29 28.36 -15.47 25.38
N VAL A 30 27.24 -14.78 25.20
CA VAL A 30 26.92 -14.10 23.95
C VAL A 30 27.55 -12.70 23.92
N GLN A 31 28.56 -12.51 23.07
CA GLN A 31 29.08 -11.19 22.74
C GLN A 31 28.37 -10.64 21.48
N ARG A 32 27.42 -9.72 21.65
CA ARG A 32 26.78 -9.01 20.53
C ARG A 32 27.48 -7.68 20.28
N ALA A 33 28.05 -7.50 19.08
CA ALA A 33 28.35 -6.17 18.57
C ALA A 33 27.04 -5.39 18.42
N ARG A 34 26.97 -4.15 18.94
CA ARG A 34 25.81 -3.27 18.78
C ARG A 34 25.64 -2.92 17.29
N ARG A 35 24.77 -3.63 16.58
CA ARG A 35 24.29 -3.18 15.27
C ARG A 35 23.37 -1.98 15.49
N SER A 36 23.67 -0.87 14.83
CA SER A 36 22.83 0.33 14.86
C SER A 36 21.50 0.04 14.14
N THR A 37 20.41 -0.04 14.91
CA THR A 37 19.03 -0.10 14.43
C THR A 37 18.33 1.25 14.59
N SER A 38 19.09 2.35 14.66
CA SER A 38 18.57 3.68 15.03
C SER A 38 17.34 4.06 14.20
N THR A 39 16.24 4.31 14.90
CA THR A 39 14.98 4.85 14.35
C THR A 39 15.07 6.35 14.09
N VAL A 40 16.17 7.00 14.50
CA VAL A 40 16.43 8.42 14.28
C VAL A 40 17.60 8.63 13.31
N ASN A 41 17.57 9.73 12.56
CA ASN A 41 18.67 10.16 11.71
C ASN A 41 19.79 10.85 12.52
N ALA A 42 20.86 11.28 11.86
CA ALA A 42 22.01 11.93 12.50
C ALA A 42 21.67 13.24 13.25
N ARG A 43 20.47 13.79 13.04
CA ARG A 43 19.95 15.00 13.71
C ARG A 43 18.96 14.69 14.84
N GLY A 44 18.80 13.43 15.22
CA GLY A 44 17.84 12.99 16.25
C GLY A 44 16.38 12.96 15.80
N ILE A 45 16.10 13.19 14.51
CA ILE A 45 14.74 13.19 13.97
C ILE A 45 14.36 11.74 13.62
N LYS A 46 13.17 11.28 14.06
CA LYS A 46 12.63 9.96 13.65
C LYS A 46 12.66 9.84 12.13
N LYS A 47 13.19 8.73 11.63
CA LYS A 47 13.16 8.39 10.21
C LYS A 47 11.70 8.31 9.76
N ALA A 48 11.40 8.81 8.57
CA ALA A 48 10.07 8.70 7.99
C ALA A 48 9.67 7.23 7.92
N GLN A 49 8.48 6.91 8.41
CA GLN A 49 7.91 5.58 8.25
C GLN A 49 7.51 5.39 6.78
N GLU A 50 7.82 4.21 6.23
CA GLU A 50 7.48 3.91 4.84
C GLU A 50 5.98 3.61 4.75
N ASP A 51 5.27 4.26 3.83
CA ASP A 51 3.88 3.96 3.49
C ASP A 51 3.69 2.48 3.15
N GLU A 52 2.59 1.88 3.59
CA GLU A 52 2.30 0.47 3.36
C GLU A 52 1.05 0.26 2.50
N PRO A 53 0.95 -0.87 1.77
CA PRO A 53 -0.30 -1.24 1.12
C PRO A 53 -1.35 -1.64 2.16
N ILE A 54 -2.62 -1.41 1.84
CA ILE A 54 -3.76 -1.97 2.59
C ILE A 54 -3.94 -3.42 2.13
N ARG A 55 -3.69 -4.37 3.03
CA ARG A 55 -3.50 -5.79 2.66
C ARG A 55 -4.76 -6.64 2.77
N THR A 56 -5.80 -6.16 3.44
CA THR A 56 -7.06 -6.90 3.66
C THR A 56 -8.24 -6.25 2.93
N LEU A 57 -9.18 -7.07 2.46
CA LEU A 57 -10.42 -6.58 1.86
C LEU A 57 -11.26 -5.81 2.89
N GLU A 58 -11.24 -6.26 4.14
CA GLU A 58 -11.92 -5.61 5.26
C GLU A 58 -11.43 -4.17 5.44
N HIS A 59 -10.12 -3.92 5.49
CA HIS A 59 -9.59 -2.55 5.60
C HIS A 59 -9.96 -1.69 4.39
N ILE A 60 -10.01 -2.26 3.17
CA ILE A 60 -10.47 -1.52 1.98
C ILE A 60 -11.95 -1.11 2.14
N GLN A 61 -12.80 -2.05 2.57
CA GLN A 61 -14.24 -1.80 2.78
C GLN A 61 -14.47 -0.79 3.90
N MET A 62 -13.75 -0.91 5.03
CA MET A 62 -13.79 0.04 6.13
C MET A 62 -13.36 1.44 5.68
N ALA A 63 -12.28 1.56 4.89
CA ALA A 63 -11.83 2.83 4.36
C ALA A 63 -12.86 3.47 3.41
N GLN A 64 -13.45 2.67 2.53
CA GLN A 64 -14.53 3.10 1.65
C GLN A 64 -15.74 3.63 2.44
N GLU A 65 -16.19 2.88 3.44
CA GLU A 65 -17.33 3.27 4.27
C GLU A 65 -17.03 4.50 5.12
N PHE A 66 -15.82 4.59 5.68
CA PHE A 66 -15.35 5.77 6.39
C PHE A 66 -15.45 7.02 5.52
N TYR A 67 -14.98 6.97 4.27
CA TYR A 67 -15.08 8.14 3.38
C TYR A 67 -16.50 8.44 2.90
N ARG A 68 -17.40 7.44 2.83
CA ARG A 68 -18.82 7.66 2.52
C ARG A 68 -19.59 8.34 3.65
N THR A 69 -19.22 8.07 4.89
CA THR A 69 -19.97 8.52 6.09
C THR A 69 -19.33 9.68 6.82
N LYS A 70 -18.00 9.78 6.84
CA LYS A 70 -17.26 10.81 7.57
C LYS A 70 -16.79 11.94 6.65
N GLY A 71 -17.29 13.15 6.92
CA GLY A 71 -16.85 14.37 6.24
C GLY A 71 -17.82 15.53 6.45
N LYS A 72 -17.31 16.76 6.32
CA LYS A 72 -18.06 18.00 6.61
C LYS A 72 -19.35 18.15 5.80
N THR A 73 -19.32 17.74 4.53
CA THR A 73 -20.47 17.85 3.60
C THR A 73 -20.54 16.64 2.68
N LYS A 74 -21.67 16.46 1.97
CA LYS A 74 -21.84 15.39 0.96
C LYS A 74 -20.73 15.41 -0.09
N TRP A 75 -20.37 16.59 -0.58
CA TRP A 75 -19.26 16.79 -1.52
C TRP A 75 -17.91 16.31 -0.97
N HIS A 76 -17.57 16.62 0.29
CA HIS A 76 -16.31 16.16 0.88
C HIS A 76 -16.23 14.64 0.96
N ARG A 77 -17.34 13.99 1.33
CA ARG A 77 -17.44 12.53 1.43
C ARG A 77 -17.30 11.88 0.07
N ALA A 78 -18.08 12.32 -0.91
CA ALA A 78 -18.01 11.84 -2.28
C ALA A 78 -16.62 12.05 -2.90
N ARG A 79 -15.99 13.21 -2.69
CA ARG A 79 -14.63 13.51 -3.14
C ARG A 79 -13.61 12.53 -2.55
N ASN A 80 -13.62 12.33 -1.24
CA ASN A 80 -12.64 11.48 -0.57
C ASN A 80 -12.86 10.00 -0.91
N TYR A 81 -14.12 9.58 -1.04
CA TYR A 81 -14.46 8.23 -1.50
C TYR A 81 -13.98 7.98 -2.93
N MET A 82 -14.24 8.94 -3.84
CA MET A 82 -13.76 8.90 -5.23
C MET A 82 -12.24 8.90 -5.30
N LEU A 83 -11.57 9.81 -4.59
CA LEU A 83 -10.11 9.88 -4.47
C LEU A 83 -9.51 8.52 -4.12
N PHE A 84 -10.01 7.91 -3.03
CA PHE A 84 -9.49 6.64 -2.53
C PHE A 84 -9.74 5.52 -3.54
N THR A 85 -10.98 5.39 -4.02
CA THR A 85 -11.41 4.33 -4.94
C THR A 85 -10.68 4.42 -6.29
N LEU A 86 -10.56 5.63 -6.85
CA LEU A 86 -9.81 5.87 -8.08
C LEU A 86 -8.32 5.56 -7.86
N GLY A 87 -7.72 6.08 -6.77
CA GLY A 87 -6.31 5.89 -6.46
C GLY A 87 -5.89 4.42 -6.36
N ILE A 88 -6.70 3.58 -5.70
CA ILE A 88 -6.43 2.13 -5.62
C ILE A 88 -6.77 1.39 -6.92
N SER A 89 -7.55 1.99 -7.82
CA SER A 89 -7.96 1.36 -9.09
C SER A 89 -6.98 1.59 -10.23
N VAL A 90 -6.32 2.76 -10.28
CA VAL A 90 -5.45 3.15 -11.40
C VAL A 90 -3.96 3.10 -11.08
N GLY A 91 -3.60 3.07 -9.79
CA GLY A 91 -2.20 2.87 -9.38
C GLY A 91 -1.23 4.00 -9.75
N ILE A 92 -1.68 5.22 -10.10
CA ILE A 92 -0.80 6.36 -10.36
C ILE A 92 -0.30 7.01 -9.06
N ARG A 93 0.74 7.86 -9.13
CA ARG A 93 1.27 8.52 -7.92
C ARG A 93 0.27 9.56 -7.39
N GLY A 94 0.29 9.78 -6.07
CA GLY A 94 -0.56 10.78 -5.42
C GLY A 94 -0.49 12.16 -6.07
N GLY A 95 0.70 12.73 -6.28
CA GLY A 95 0.84 14.02 -6.96
C GLY A 95 0.28 14.06 -8.38
N ASP A 96 0.42 12.97 -9.16
CA ASP A 96 -0.14 12.85 -10.51
C ASP A 96 -1.67 12.74 -10.45
N LEU A 97 -2.22 11.94 -9.52
CA LEU A 97 -3.66 11.82 -9.25
C LEU A 97 -4.28 13.18 -8.90
N LEU A 98 -3.66 13.95 -8.01
CA LEU A 98 -4.12 15.29 -7.62
C LEU A 98 -4.03 16.32 -8.76
N SER A 99 -3.30 16.00 -9.83
CA SER A 99 -3.16 16.87 -11.00
C SER A 99 -4.19 16.60 -12.10
N LEU A 100 -4.94 15.50 -12.00
CA LEU A 100 -6.01 15.18 -12.95
C LEU A 100 -7.07 16.26 -12.94
N ARG A 101 -7.56 16.58 -14.14
CA ARG A 101 -8.68 17.47 -14.41
C ARG A 101 -9.93 16.68 -14.71
N ILE A 102 -11.08 17.35 -14.64
CA ILE A 102 -12.37 16.76 -15.01
C ILE A 102 -12.33 16.26 -16.46
N GLY A 103 -11.76 17.05 -17.38
CA GLY A 103 -11.61 16.66 -18.79
C GLY A 103 -10.70 15.45 -19.02
N ASP A 104 -9.85 15.07 -18.06
CA ASP A 104 -9.02 13.85 -18.17
C ASP A 104 -9.84 12.58 -17.95
N VAL A 105 -11.01 12.68 -17.30
CA VAL A 105 -11.84 11.52 -16.91
C VAL A 105 -13.26 11.55 -17.50
N LEU A 106 -13.77 12.71 -17.91
CA LEU A 106 -15.09 12.83 -18.54
C LEU A 106 -15.00 13.18 -20.03
N ASN A 107 -15.96 12.65 -20.79
CA ASN A 107 -16.30 13.09 -22.13
C ASN A 107 -17.30 14.25 -22.07
N GLU A 108 -17.41 15.00 -23.17
CA GLU A 108 -18.33 16.15 -23.30
C GLU A 108 -19.81 15.75 -23.13
N ASP A 109 -20.16 14.50 -23.43
CA ASP A 109 -21.51 13.94 -23.24
C ASP A 109 -21.81 13.54 -21.78
N GLY A 110 -20.87 13.77 -20.85
CA GLY A 110 -20.98 13.44 -19.43
C GLY A 110 -20.63 12.00 -19.07
N THR A 111 -20.27 11.16 -20.04
CA THR A 111 -19.82 9.79 -19.77
C THR A 111 -18.37 9.77 -19.23
N VAL A 112 -18.04 8.77 -18.42
CA VAL A 112 -16.66 8.57 -17.93
C VAL A 112 -15.84 7.85 -19.00
N LYS A 113 -14.64 8.38 -19.29
CA LYS A 113 -13.66 7.79 -20.20
C LYS A 113 -13.25 6.38 -19.74
N ASP A 114 -12.83 5.54 -20.69
CA ASP A 114 -12.27 4.23 -20.38
C ASP A 114 -10.84 4.29 -19.87
N TYR A 115 -10.10 5.34 -20.23
CA TYR A 115 -8.69 5.51 -19.92
C TYR A 115 -8.38 6.94 -19.51
N ILE A 116 -7.40 7.08 -18.61
CA ILE A 116 -6.80 8.36 -18.24
C ILE A 116 -5.52 8.49 -19.06
N TRP A 117 -5.39 9.53 -19.87
CA TRP A 117 -4.12 9.83 -20.52
C TRP A 117 -3.33 10.81 -19.67
N CYS A 118 -2.15 10.42 -19.16
CA CYS A 118 -1.37 11.30 -18.31
C CYS A 118 0.14 11.18 -18.56
N ILE A 119 0.86 12.28 -18.30
CA ILE A 119 2.31 12.32 -18.28
C ILE A 119 2.74 12.42 -16.82
N GLU A 120 3.47 11.42 -16.33
CA GLU A 120 3.92 11.38 -14.96
C GLU A 120 4.88 12.54 -14.66
N SER A 121 4.58 13.33 -13.63
CA SER A 121 5.33 14.55 -13.30
C SER A 121 6.82 14.26 -13.01
N LYS A 122 7.11 13.18 -12.28
CA LYS A 122 8.46 12.82 -11.84
C LYS A 122 9.33 12.18 -12.91
N THR A 123 8.75 11.29 -13.71
CA THR A 123 9.51 10.47 -14.67
C THR A 123 9.38 10.97 -16.10
N ARG A 124 8.40 11.85 -16.36
CA ARG A 124 8.02 12.34 -17.70
C ARG A 124 7.55 11.25 -18.66
N LYS A 125 7.30 10.03 -18.16
CA LYS A 125 6.74 8.93 -18.95
C LYS A 125 5.25 9.12 -19.14
N THR A 126 4.75 8.74 -20.31
CA THR A 126 3.33 8.61 -20.57
C THR A 126 2.77 7.38 -19.85
N ASN A 127 1.55 7.48 -19.34
CA ASN A 127 0.79 6.34 -18.83
C ASN A 127 -0.66 6.43 -19.36
N GLN A 128 -1.31 5.29 -19.49
CA GLN A 128 -2.71 5.20 -19.89
C GLN A 128 -3.50 4.23 -19.00
N PRO A 129 -3.69 4.53 -17.70
CA PRO A 129 -4.43 3.63 -16.81
C PRO A 129 -5.90 3.50 -17.23
N ARG A 130 -6.42 2.27 -17.17
CA ARG A 130 -7.84 1.98 -17.42
C ARG A 130 -8.69 2.37 -16.19
N ILE A 131 -9.84 2.99 -16.43
CA ILE A 131 -10.85 3.29 -15.41
C ILE A 131 -11.85 2.13 -15.36
N ASN A 132 -11.79 1.32 -14.30
CA ASN A 132 -12.75 0.24 -14.09
C ASN A 132 -14.13 0.76 -13.66
N ASP A 133 -15.16 -0.08 -13.71
CA ASP A 133 -16.55 0.33 -13.46
C ASP A 133 -16.77 0.86 -12.03
N THR A 134 -16.02 0.35 -11.06
CA THR A 134 -16.07 0.84 -9.67
C THR A 134 -15.54 2.27 -9.57
N ALA A 135 -14.43 2.57 -10.25
CA ALA A 135 -13.88 3.92 -10.33
C ALA A 135 -14.80 4.85 -11.14
N LYS A 136 -15.39 4.39 -12.25
CA LYS A 136 -16.37 5.16 -13.03
C LYS A 136 -17.56 5.57 -12.17
N LYS A 137 -18.13 4.63 -11.42
CA LYS A 137 -19.24 4.91 -10.49
C LYS A 137 -18.84 5.96 -9.45
N ALA A 138 -17.66 5.80 -8.83
CA ALA A 138 -17.20 6.75 -7.82
C ALA A 138 -16.96 8.16 -8.39
N ILE A 139 -16.48 8.26 -9.63
CA ILE A 139 -16.35 9.55 -10.36
C ILE A 139 -17.73 10.17 -10.56
N LEU A 140 -18.70 9.42 -11.11
CA LEU A 140 -20.05 9.93 -11.35
C LEU A 140 -20.75 10.37 -10.06
N ASP A 141 -20.65 9.57 -9.00
CA ASP A 141 -21.22 9.89 -7.68
C ASP A 141 -20.64 11.20 -7.12
N TYR A 142 -19.35 11.48 -7.38
CA TYR A 142 -18.71 12.73 -7.02
C TYR A 142 -19.16 13.90 -7.89
N ILE A 143 -19.15 13.74 -9.21
CA ILE A 143 -19.54 14.77 -10.18
C ILE A 143 -20.98 15.21 -9.93
N ALA A 144 -21.88 14.29 -9.60
CA ALA A 144 -23.27 14.57 -9.23
C ALA A 144 -23.43 15.41 -7.94
N THR A 145 -22.36 15.66 -7.18
CA THR A 145 -22.36 16.58 -6.04
C THR A 145 -21.91 17.99 -6.39
N LEU A 146 -21.45 18.22 -7.62
CA LEU A 146 -21.00 19.51 -8.11
C LEU A 146 -22.17 20.27 -8.75
N ASN A 147 -22.27 21.57 -8.46
CA ASN A 147 -23.30 22.42 -9.07
C ASN A 147 -22.96 22.78 -10.52
N THR A 148 -21.67 22.86 -10.83
CA THR A 148 -21.11 23.21 -12.14
C THR A 148 -19.93 22.32 -12.42
N VAL A 149 -19.79 21.88 -13.66
CA VAL A 149 -18.70 21.03 -14.13
C VAL A 149 -17.93 21.80 -15.19
N ASN A 150 -16.66 22.11 -14.91
CA ASN A 150 -15.74 22.71 -15.87
C ASN A 150 -14.60 21.72 -16.14
N PHE A 151 -14.32 21.44 -17.41
CA PHE A 151 -13.35 20.43 -17.82
C PHE A 151 -11.92 20.80 -17.41
N ASP A 152 -11.65 22.10 -17.23
CA ASP A 152 -10.35 22.62 -16.78
C ASP A 152 -10.14 22.54 -15.26
N ASP A 153 -11.20 22.30 -14.49
CA ASP A 153 -11.07 22.17 -13.05
C ASP A 153 -10.35 20.88 -12.67
N TYR A 154 -9.60 20.93 -11.58
CA TYR A 154 -9.03 19.72 -10.98
C TYR A 154 -10.15 18.77 -10.56
N LEU A 155 -10.01 17.49 -10.89
CA LEU A 155 -10.94 16.44 -10.48
C LEU A 155 -10.99 16.33 -8.95
N ILE A 156 -9.84 16.49 -8.28
CA ILE A 156 -9.74 16.43 -6.82
C ILE A 156 -9.53 17.84 -6.27
N LEU A 157 -10.66 18.48 -5.97
CA LEU A 157 -10.69 19.84 -5.44
C LEU A 157 -10.30 19.92 -3.96
N SER A 158 -9.44 20.87 -3.63
CA SER A 158 -9.21 21.30 -2.24
C SER A 158 -10.44 22.03 -1.66
N GLU A 159 -10.43 22.31 -0.36
CA GLU A 159 -11.49 23.13 0.27
C GLU A 159 -11.57 24.54 -0.34
N ARG A 160 -10.44 25.07 -0.85
CA ARG A 160 -10.34 26.36 -1.53
C ARG A 160 -10.62 26.27 -3.03
N LYS A 161 -11.14 25.14 -3.53
CA LYS A 161 -11.50 24.90 -4.94
C LYS A 161 -10.33 24.98 -5.95
N GLY A 162 -9.09 24.98 -5.47
CA GLY A 162 -7.89 24.75 -6.30
C GLY A 162 -7.36 23.32 -6.16
N LYS A 163 -6.19 23.04 -6.75
CA LYS A 163 -5.46 21.77 -6.60
C LYS A 163 -5.28 21.40 -5.13
N MET A 164 -5.58 20.16 -4.77
CA MET A 164 -5.25 19.63 -3.45
C MET A 164 -3.74 19.35 -3.35
N ASP A 165 -3.15 19.71 -2.21
CA ASP A 165 -1.74 19.48 -1.92
C ASP A 165 -1.48 18.04 -1.43
N GLU A 166 -0.27 17.51 -1.67
CA GLU A 166 0.11 16.16 -1.22
C GLU A 166 0.06 16.02 0.32
N SER A 167 0.33 17.08 1.07
CA SER A 167 0.16 17.07 2.53
C SER A 167 -1.30 16.90 2.95
N GLN A 168 -2.25 17.45 2.18
CA GLN A 168 -3.68 17.26 2.42
C GLN A 168 -4.11 15.85 2.04
N LEU A 169 -3.58 15.29 0.95
CA LEU A 169 -3.77 13.88 0.61
C LEU A 169 -3.29 12.97 1.74
N TYR A 170 -2.07 13.19 2.25
CA TYR A 170 -1.54 12.47 3.41
C TYR A 170 -2.49 12.58 4.61
N ARG A 171 -2.96 13.78 4.96
CA ARG A 171 -3.89 13.97 6.09
C ARG A 171 -5.24 13.28 5.88
N ILE A 172 -5.73 13.18 4.65
CA ILE A 172 -6.99 12.45 4.35
C ILE A 172 -6.79 10.95 4.55
N LEU A 173 -5.67 10.40 4.10
CA LEU A 173 -5.36 8.98 4.17
C LEU A 173 -4.97 8.55 5.58
N HIS A 174 -4.14 9.33 6.26
CA HIS A 174 -3.68 9.04 7.62
C HIS A 174 -4.81 9.03 8.66
N LYS A 175 -5.97 9.62 8.36
CA LYS A 175 -7.17 9.47 9.19
C LYS A 175 -7.61 8.02 9.34
N LEU A 176 -7.33 7.15 8.36
CA LEU A 176 -7.63 5.73 8.48
C LEU A 176 -6.84 5.10 9.64
N ASN A 177 -5.58 5.49 9.83
CA ASN A 177 -4.81 5.08 11.00
C ASN A 177 -5.39 5.62 12.31
N THR A 178 -5.65 6.93 12.37
CA THR A 178 -6.02 7.58 13.64
C THR A 178 -7.47 7.30 14.07
N GLU A 179 -8.38 7.05 13.13
CA GLU A 179 -9.82 6.89 13.41
C GLU A 179 -10.27 5.44 13.35
N LEU A 180 -9.61 4.58 12.57
CA LEU A 180 -9.97 3.17 12.42
C LEU A 180 -8.94 2.21 13.02
N GLY A 181 -7.78 2.72 13.47
CA GLY A 181 -6.76 1.90 14.11
C GLY A 181 -6.01 0.97 13.15
N PHE A 182 -5.93 1.31 11.86
CA PHE A 182 -5.17 0.49 10.89
C PHE A 182 -3.71 0.35 11.34
N GLU A 183 -3.21 -0.88 11.34
CA GLU A 183 -1.83 -1.19 11.71
C GLU A 183 -0.83 -0.76 10.63
N GLU A 184 -1.22 -0.84 9.36
CA GLU A 184 -0.38 -0.44 8.23
C GLU A 184 -0.21 1.08 8.21
N HIS A 185 1.00 1.60 8.03
CA HIS A 185 1.18 3.06 7.90
C HIS A 185 0.59 3.57 6.58
N ILE A 186 -0.57 4.26 6.63
CA ILE A 186 -1.25 4.75 5.44
C ILE A 186 -0.81 6.19 5.12
N GLY A 187 -0.18 6.37 3.96
CA GLY A 187 0.26 7.65 3.44
C GLY A 187 -0.03 7.84 1.95
N ALA A 188 0.55 8.89 1.35
CA ALA A 188 0.26 9.31 -0.03
C ALA A 188 0.60 8.25 -1.09
N HIS A 189 1.52 7.33 -0.80
CA HIS A 189 1.86 6.22 -1.67
C HIS A 189 1.09 4.94 -1.39
N SER A 190 0.36 4.85 -0.28
CA SER A 190 -0.37 3.62 0.10
C SER A 190 -1.38 3.20 -0.95
N MET A 191 -2.16 4.11 -1.55
CA MET A 191 -3.12 3.75 -2.60
C MET A 191 -2.47 3.03 -3.79
N ARG A 192 -1.30 3.54 -4.23
CA ARG A 192 -0.52 2.96 -5.32
C ARG A 192 0.12 1.63 -4.92
N LYS A 193 0.58 1.49 -3.68
CA LYS A 193 1.10 0.24 -3.14
C LYS A 193 -0.01 -0.82 -3.05
N THR A 194 -1.19 -0.43 -2.57
CA THR A 194 -2.41 -1.26 -2.53
C THR A 194 -2.76 -1.78 -3.92
N PHE A 195 -2.76 -0.92 -4.94
CA PHE A 195 -2.98 -1.34 -6.33
C PHE A 195 -2.00 -2.46 -6.76
N GLY A 196 -0.70 -2.27 -6.54
CA GLY A 196 0.31 -3.27 -6.92
C GLY A 196 0.16 -4.58 -6.13
N TYR A 197 -0.02 -4.48 -4.80
CA TYR A 197 -0.24 -5.64 -3.93
C TYR A 197 -1.43 -6.48 -4.40
N TRP A 198 -2.59 -5.86 -4.62
CA TRP A 198 -3.81 -6.58 -5.00
C TRP A 198 -3.75 -7.15 -6.40
N ASN A 199 -3.17 -6.45 -7.38
CA ASN A 199 -3.01 -7.03 -8.72
C ASN A 199 -2.12 -8.28 -8.66
N LEU A 200 -1.04 -8.28 -7.88
CA LEU A 200 -0.19 -9.47 -7.77
C LEU A 200 -0.88 -10.59 -6.98
N LYS A 201 -1.69 -10.27 -5.97
CA LYS A 201 -2.47 -11.26 -5.21
C LYS A 201 -3.61 -11.88 -6.02
N LEU A 202 -4.25 -11.11 -6.90
CA LEU A 202 -5.34 -11.57 -7.76
C LEU A 202 -4.86 -12.46 -8.92
N HIS A 203 -3.57 -12.38 -9.27
CA HIS A 203 -2.96 -13.16 -10.36
C HIS A 203 -1.80 -14.04 -9.85
N PRO A 204 -2.03 -14.95 -8.87
CA PRO A 204 -0.95 -15.69 -8.20
C PRO A 204 -0.22 -16.70 -9.11
N ASN A 205 -0.88 -17.13 -10.19
CA ASN A 205 -0.38 -18.16 -11.12
C ASN A 205 -0.03 -17.60 -12.51
N ASP A 206 -0.12 -16.28 -12.68
CA ASP A 206 0.23 -15.61 -13.93
C ASP A 206 1.72 -15.24 -13.88
N THR A 207 2.50 -15.91 -14.72
CA THR A 207 3.95 -15.70 -14.82
C THR A 207 4.32 -14.33 -15.37
N GLU A 208 3.40 -13.66 -16.07
CA GLU A 208 3.61 -12.33 -16.65
C GLU A 208 3.11 -11.21 -15.72
N ALA A 209 2.34 -11.52 -14.67
CA ALA A 209 1.73 -10.54 -13.78
C ALA A 209 2.72 -9.48 -13.26
N LEU A 210 3.92 -9.88 -12.83
CA LEU A 210 4.91 -8.92 -12.34
C LEU A 210 5.37 -7.93 -13.43
N ALA A 211 5.54 -8.41 -14.67
CA ALA A 211 5.95 -7.59 -15.80
C ALA A 211 4.83 -6.63 -16.22
N VAL A 212 3.59 -7.12 -16.29
CA VAL A 212 2.40 -6.32 -16.58
C VAL A 212 2.22 -5.24 -15.52
N ILE A 213 2.27 -5.58 -14.23
CA ILE A 213 2.12 -4.60 -13.14
C ILE A 213 3.27 -3.58 -13.15
N GLN A 214 4.50 -4.00 -13.47
CA GLN A 214 5.63 -3.09 -13.63
C GLN A 214 5.35 -2.04 -14.71
N ASP A 215 4.79 -2.47 -15.85
CA ASP A 215 4.43 -1.59 -16.97
C ASP A 215 3.27 -0.65 -16.59
N MET A 216 2.19 -1.17 -16.01
CA MET A 216 1.05 -0.37 -15.50
C MET A 216 1.50 0.73 -14.53
N MET A 217 2.49 0.42 -13.69
CA MET A 217 3.08 1.36 -12.74
C MET A 217 4.27 2.14 -13.30
N ASN A 218 4.67 1.96 -14.56
CA ASN A 218 5.80 2.67 -15.17
C ASN A 218 7.14 2.53 -14.40
N HIS A 219 7.31 1.45 -13.64
CA HIS A 219 8.50 1.20 -12.85
C HIS A 219 9.68 0.78 -13.74
N SER A 220 10.88 1.28 -13.44
CA SER A 220 12.10 0.93 -14.18
C SER A 220 12.68 -0.44 -13.83
N SER A 221 12.21 -1.07 -12.75
CA SER A 221 12.71 -2.40 -12.34
C SER A 221 11.66 -3.19 -11.58
N SER A 222 11.76 -4.52 -11.69
CA SER A 222 10.89 -5.45 -10.99
C SER A 222 11.09 -5.37 -9.48
N ARG A 223 12.31 -5.08 -9.04
CA ARG A 223 12.64 -4.79 -7.64
C ARG A 223 11.83 -3.61 -7.08
N THR A 224 11.64 -2.54 -7.87
CA THR A 224 10.79 -1.40 -7.46
C THR A 224 9.34 -1.86 -7.32
N THR A 225 8.82 -2.63 -8.28
CA THR A 225 7.46 -3.19 -8.23
C THR A 225 7.26 -4.09 -7.02
N LEU A 226 8.16 -5.03 -6.75
CA LEU A 226 8.08 -5.92 -5.59
C LEU A 226 8.09 -5.16 -4.25
N ARG A 227 8.88 -4.07 -4.15
CA ARG A 227 8.84 -3.17 -2.98
C ARG A 227 7.48 -2.48 -2.84
N TYR A 228 6.94 -1.94 -3.93
CA TYR A 228 5.63 -1.30 -3.93
C TYR A 228 4.51 -2.28 -3.57
N CYS A 229 4.61 -3.52 -4.02
CA CYS A 229 3.64 -4.57 -3.69
C CYS A 229 3.81 -5.12 -2.27
N GLY A 230 4.75 -4.64 -1.44
CA GLY A 230 4.94 -5.12 -0.07
C GLY A 230 5.44 -6.56 0.07
N ILE A 231 5.76 -7.23 -1.05
CA ILE A 231 6.05 -8.67 -1.13
C ILE A 231 7.46 -9.06 -0.64
N THR A 232 8.25 -8.10 -0.15
CA THR A 232 9.67 -8.35 0.08
C THR A 232 10.03 -8.92 1.45
N ARG A 233 9.17 -8.86 2.47
CA ARG A 233 9.51 -9.36 3.82
C ARG A 233 8.71 -10.59 4.20
N GLU A 234 7.39 -10.50 4.20
CA GLU A 234 6.51 -11.63 4.53
C GLU A 234 6.80 -12.87 3.67
N ASN A 235 6.98 -12.72 2.35
CA ASN A 235 7.30 -13.86 1.50
C ASN A 235 8.73 -14.39 1.73
N LYS A 236 9.68 -13.55 2.11
CA LYS A 236 11.03 -14.03 2.46
C LYS A 236 10.97 -14.85 3.73
N ASP A 237 10.32 -14.34 4.76
CA ASP A 237 10.14 -15.02 6.03
C ASP A 237 9.37 -16.33 5.81
N LYS A 238 8.33 -16.32 4.97
CA LYS A 238 7.63 -17.53 4.53
C LYS A 238 8.58 -18.53 3.87
N TYR A 239 9.38 -18.14 2.88
CA TYR A 239 10.31 -19.06 2.20
C TYR A 239 11.39 -19.59 3.15
N TYR A 240 11.88 -18.76 4.07
CA TYR A 240 12.79 -19.20 5.13
C TYR A 240 12.14 -20.19 6.10
N ASN A 241 10.84 -20.06 6.36
CA ASN A 241 10.11 -21.00 7.21
C ASN A 241 9.77 -22.29 6.43
N GLU A 242 9.40 -22.20 5.15
CA GLU A 242 9.06 -23.36 4.34
C GLU A 242 10.25 -24.27 4.08
N ILE A 243 11.48 -23.74 3.99
CA ILE A 243 12.66 -24.60 3.86
C ILE A 243 12.82 -25.56 5.04
N GLN A 244 12.23 -25.27 6.21
CA GLN A 244 12.29 -26.16 7.36
C GLN A 244 11.60 -27.51 7.09
N THR A 245 10.64 -27.55 6.17
CA THR A 245 9.87 -28.77 5.87
C THR A 245 10.71 -29.84 5.18
N ILE A 246 11.82 -29.48 4.53
CA ILE A 246 12.75 -30.47 3.96
C ILE A 246 13.57 -31.20 5.03
N PHE A 247 13.59 -30.65 6.24
CA PHE A 247 14.30 -31.20 7.40
C PHE A 247 13.36 -31.82 8.43
N ALA A 248 12.05 -31.80 8.18
CA ALA A 248 11.07 -32.49 8.99
C ALA A 248 10.89 -33.90 8.41
N ASP A 249 11.55 -34.88 9.03
CA ASP A 249 11.36 -36.32 8.77
C ASP A 249 9.96 -36.80 9.20
#